data_AF-A0A352JQH7-F1
#
_entry.id   AF-A0A352JQH7-F1
#
_cell.length_a   1.000
_cell.length_b   1.000
_cell.length_c   1.000
_cell.angle_alpha   90.00
_cell.angle_beta   90.00
_cell.angle_gamma   90.00
#
_symmetry.space_group_name_H-M   'P 1'
#
loop_
_entity.id
_entity.type
_entity.pdbx_description
1 polymer ?
#
loop_
_entity_poly.entity_id
_entity_poly.type
_entity_poly.pdbx_seq_one_letter_code
_entity_poly.pdbx_strand_id
1 'polypeptide(L)'
;GATNVYRVLGIRLAIVVLLIACAKGFFAAYLGSKIYLGDTLLSPNQLAMIAGILAIVGHLFPLFAGFHGGKGVATGAGMLLFLAPLEVAFALVIFIVTVALTRYVSLGSILAALFFALSILIQKYLSHYPLGNEIIGLSLLILVLILYTHRANIRRLIQGTENKLGAKKT
;
A
#
# COMPACT_ATOMS: atom_id res chain seq x y z
N GLY A 1 1.26 -2.78 12.90
CA GLY A 1 0.62 -1.95 11.85
C GLY A 1 -0.44 -1.03 12.44
N ALA A 2 -0.80 0.05 11.75
CA ALA A 2 -1.65 1.13 12.28
C ALA A 2 -3.00 0.65 12.86
N THR A 3 -3.67 -0.32 12.25
CA THR A 3 -4.94 -0.87 12.77
C THR A 3 -4.76 -1.58 14.14
N ASN A 4 -3.61 -2.19 14.40
CA ASN A 4 -3.34 -2.80 15.70
C ASN A 4 -3.04 -1.72 16.76
N VAL A 5 -2.28 -0.70 16.36
CA VAL A 5 -2.01 0.47 17.21
C VAL A 5 -3.32 1.17 17.58
N TYR A 6 -4.26 1.30 16.63
CA TYR A 6 -5.57 1.87 16.89
C TYR A 6 -6.31 1.13 18.02
N ARG A 7 -6.24 -0.20 18.01
CA ARG A 7 -6.93 -1.05 18.99
C ARG A 7 -6.30 -1.00 20.38
N VAL A 8 -4.99 -0.80 20.47
CA VAL A 8 -4.25 -0.89 21.74
C VAL A 8 -3.94 0.49 22.34
N LEU A 9 -3.57 1.45 21.48
CA LEU A 9 -3.01 2.75 21.86
C LEU A 9 -3.88 3.94 21.38
N GLY A 10 -5.00 3.66 20.69
CA GLY A 10 -5.95 4.67 20.24
C GLY A 10 -5.62 5.33 18.90
N ILE A 11 -6.53 6.20 18.45
CA ILE A 11 -6.51 6.78 17.10
C ILE A 11 -5.34 7.73 16.85
N ARG A 12 -4.96 8.54 17.84
CA ARG A 12 -3.90 9.54 17.69
C ARG A 12 -2.58 8.88 17.29
N LEU A 13 -2.18 7.83 18.02
CA LEU A 13 -0.96 7.07 17.73
C LEU A 13 -1.08 6.21 16.47
N ALA A 14 -2.26 5.68 16.15
CA ALA A 14 -2.50 4.99 14.89
C ALA A 14 -2.27 5.89 13.67
N ILE A 15 -2.73 7.14 13.72
CA ILE A 15 -2.51 8.13 12.65
C ILE A 15 -1.01 8.42 12.51
N VAL A 16 -0.30 8.67 13.62
CA VAL A 16 1.16 8.89 13.57
C VAL A 16 1.88 7.72 12.92
N VAL A 17 1.56 6.48 13.32
CA VAL A 17 2.17 5.27 12.74
C VAL A 17 1.80 5.11 11.25
N LEU A 18 0.58 5.48 10.87
CA LEU A 18 0.15 5.47 9.47
C LEU A 18 0.95 6.48 8.63
N LEU A 19 1.08 7.72 9.12
CA LEU A 19 1.82 8.79 8.46
C LEU A 19 3.30 8.44 8.32
N ILE A 20 3.94 7.95 9.38
CA ILE A 20 5.34 7.49 9.32
C ILE A 20 5.48 6.34 8.30
N ALA A 21 4.55 5.39 8.30
CA ALA A 21 4.59 4.26 7.39
C ALA A 21 4.37 4.67 5.92
N CYS A 22 3.58 5.72 5.66
CA CYS A 22 3.39 6.32 4.35
C CYS A 22 4.62 7.13 3.93
N ALA A 23 5.08 8.04 4.80
CA ALA A 23 6.23 8.91 4.58
C ALA A 23 7.47 8.11 4.22
N LYS A 24 7.79 7.01 4.92
CA LYS A 24 8.95 6.19 4.58
C LYS A 24 8.86 5.56 3.18
N GLY A 25 7.66 5.19 2.72
CA GLY A 25 7.46 4.65 1.37
C GLY A 25 7.63 5.74 0.31
N PHE A 26 7.04 6.91 0.57
CA PHE A 26 7.18 8.10 -0.27
C PHE A 26 8.64 8.54 -0.40
N PHE A 27 9.32 8.75 0.74
CA PHE A 27 10.70 9.20 0.75
C PHE A 27 11.67 8.15 0.19
N ALA A 28 11.42 6.86 0.38
CA ALA A 28 12.23 5.83 -0.29
C ALA A 28 12.13 5.94 -1.81
N ALA A 29 10.92 6.08 -2.36
CA ALA A 29 10.73 6.25 -3.80
C ALA A 29 11.32 7.57 -4.31
N TYR A 30 11.05 8.67 -3.61
CA TYR A 30 11.57 10.00 -3.94
C TYR A 30 13.09 10.02 -3.95
N LEU A 31 13.74 9.59 -2.86
CA LEU A 31 15.20 9.56 -2.76
C LEU A 31 15.80 8.58 -3.76
N GLY A 32 15.16 7.42 -3.98
CA GLY A 32 15.54 6.48 -5.03
C GLY A 32 15.61 7.13 -6.41
N SER A 33 14.62 7.95 -6.77
CA SER A 33 14.63 8.70 -8.03
C SER A 33 15.78 9.70 -8.15
N LYS A 34 16.29 10.22 -7.02
CA LYS A 34 17.37 11.22 -6.96
C LYS A 34 18.78 10.62 -6.99
N ILE A 35 18.90 9.30 -6.83
CA ILE A 35 20.18 8.59 -6.96
C ILE A 35 20.54 8.39 -8.45
N TYR A 36 19.66 8.76 -9.39
CA TYR A 36 19.96 8.72 -10.82
C TYR A 36 21.15 9.64 -11.17
N LEU A 37 22.24 9.03 -11.65
CA LEU A 37 23.51 9.71 -11.97
C LEU A 37 23.73 9.93 -13.48
N GLY A 38 22.67 9.88 -14.30
CA GLY A 38 22.76 10.11 -15.75
C GLY A 38 23.23 8.91 -16.58
N ASP A 39 24.16 8.11 -16.06
CA ASP A 39 24.78 6.96 -16.77
C ASP A 39 24.23 5.58 -16.34
N THR A 40 23.12 5.53 -15.60
CA THR A 40 22.55 4.25 -15.16
C THR A 40 21.64 3.64 -16.22
N LEU A 41 21.72 2.31 -16.40
CA LEU A 41 20.79 1.52 -17.24
C LEU A 41 19.31 1.62 -16.79
N LEU A 42 19.07 2.18 -15.60
CA LEU A 42 17.76 2.32 -14.98
C LEU A 42 17.27 3.76 -15.03
N SER A 43 15.99 3.95 -15.36
CA SER A 43 15.34 5.25 -15.30
C SER A 43 15.09 5.71 -13.84
N PRO A 44 14.91 7.02 -13.59
CA PRO A 44 14.55 7.52 -12.26
C PRO A 44 13.31 6.84 -11.66
N ASN A 45 12.32 6.52 -12.50
CA ASN A 45 11.11 5.81 -12.07
C ASN A 45 11.42 4.37 -11.65
N GLN A 46 12.28 3.66 -12.37
CA GLN A 46 12.70 2.31 -12.00
C GLN A 46 13.48 2.31 -10.68
N LEU A 47 14.36 3.27 -10.46
CA LEU A 47 15.06 3.42 -9.17
C LEU A 47 14.10 3.75 -8.02
N ALA A 48 13.12 4.62 -8.26
CA ALA A 48 12.06 4.92 -7.30
C ALA A 48 11.23 3.66 -6.95
N MET A 49 10.87 2.86 -7.95
CA MET A 49 10.16 1.60 -7.78
C MET A 49 10.97 0.60 -6.94
N ILE A 50 12.25 0.41 -7.27
CA ILE A 50 13.15 -0.50 -6.53
C ILE A 50 13.26 -0.05 -5.07
N ALA A 51 13.58 1.22 -4.83
CA ALA A 51 13.72 1.75 -3.47
C ALA A 51 12.42 1.64 -2.66
N GLY A 52 11.28 1.95 -3.29
CA GLY A 52 9.98 1.80 -2.66
C GLY A 52 9.61 0.34 -2.36
N ILE A 53 9.90 -0.61 -3.27
CA ILE A 53 9.72 -2.05 -3.02
C ILE A 53 10.57 -2.49 -1.83
N LEU A 54 11.84 -2.08 -1.76
CA LEU A 54 12.71 -2.38 -0.62
C LEU A 54 12.16 -1.81 0.70
N ALA A 55 11.57 -0.61 0.68
CA ALA A 55 10.90 -0.04 1.85
C ALA A 55 9.66 -0.85 2.27
N ILE A 56 8.88 -1.39 1.32
CA ILE A 56 7.77 -2.30 1.60
C ILE A 56 8.30 -3.61 2.20
N VAL A 57 9.32 -4.22 1.60
CA VAL A 57 9.95 -5.46 2.10
C VAL A 57 10.46 -5.25 3.53
N GLY A 58 11.19 -4.17 3.81
CA GLY A 58 11.64 -3.82 5.16
C GLY A 58 10.49 -3.56 6.13
N HIS A 59 9.31 -3.14 5.66
CA HIS A 59 8.11 -3.01 6.50
C HIS A 59 7.45 -4.36 6.80
N LEU A 60 7.50 -5.31 5.86
CA LEU A 60 6.95 -6.66 6.03
C LEU A 60 7.87 -7.53 6.89
N PHE A 61 9.18 -7.37 6.73
CA PHE A 61 10.22 -8.16 7.38
C PHE A 61 11.23 -7.26 8.11
N PRO A 62 10.80 -6.48 9.12
CA PRO A 62 11.68 -5.57 9.85
C PRO A 62 12.70 -6.36 10.69
N LEU A 63 13.99 -6.08 10.47
CA LEU A 63 15.11 -6.69 11.22
C LEU A 63 14.93 -6.53 12.74
N PHE A 64 14.57 -5.33 13.20
CA PHE A 64 14.44 -4.98 14.61
C PHE A 64 13.21 -5.56 15.32
N ALA A 65 12.31 -6.23 14.59
CA ALA A 65 11.13 -6.90 15.14
C ALA A 65 11.08 -8.38 14.73
N GLY A 66 12.27 -8.99 14.59
CA GLY A 66 12.42 -10.42 14.32
C GLY A 66 11.76 -10.85 13.01
N PHE A 67 11.74 -9.99 11.99
CA PHE A 67 11.09 -10.21 10.70
C PHE A 67 9.56 -10.36 10.75
N HIS A 68 8.90 -9.95 11.83
CA HIS A 68 7.45 -9.96 11.97
C HIS A 68 6.87 -8.54 11.83
N GLY A 69 6.58 -8.15 10.58
CA GLY A 69 6.18 -6.79 10.24
C GLY A 69 4.69 -6.54 10.05
N GLY A 70 4.41 -5.44 9.35
CA GLY A 70 3.07 -5.04 8.94
C GLY A 70 2.60 -5.75 7.67
N LYS A 71 1.59 -5.16 7.01
CA LYS A 71 1.02 -5.69 5.76
C LYS A 71 1.38 -4.89 4.51
N GLY A 72 2.29 -3.93 4.61
CA GLY A 72 2.72 -3.17 3.42
C GLY A 72 1.79 -2.03 2.98
N VAL A 73 0.49 -2.05 3.30
CA VAL A 73 -0.52 -1.13 2.72
C VAL A 73 -0.10 0.35 2.75
N ALA A 74 0.19 0.91 3.93
CA ALA A 74 0.54 2.33 4.05
C ALA A 74 1.86 2.69 3.37
N THR A 75 2.85 1.80 3.43
CA THR A 75 4.16 1.99 2.79
C THR A 75 4.07 1.89 1.28
N GLY A 76 3.28 0.95 0.77
CA GLY A 76 2.96 0.86 -0.65
C GLY A 76 2.19 2.10 -1.13
N ALA A 77 1.19 2.55 -0.38
CA ALA A 77 0.46 3.78 -0.68
C ALA A 77 1.39 5.01 -0.74
N GLY A 78 2.35 5.13 0.18
CA GLY A 78 3.34 6.20 0.15
C GLY A 78 4.25 6.17 -1.07
N MET A 79 4.78 5.00 -1.43
CA MET A 79 5.56 4.83 -2.67
C MET A 79 4.73 5.18 -3.91
N LEU A 80 3.49 4.67 -3.96
CA LEU A 80 2.58 4.93 -5.08
C LEU A 80 2.13 6.40 -5.12
N LEU A 81 2.08 7.11 -4.00
CA LEU A 81 1.75 8.53 -3.97
C LEU A 81 2.81 9.36 -4.70
N PHE A 82 4.07 8.93 -4.69
CA PHE A 82 5.13 9.55 -5.46
C PHE A 82 5.02 9.23 -6.96
N LEU A 83 4.70 7.99 -7.31
CA LEU A 83 4.69 7.50 -8.71
C LEU A 83 3.39 7.79 -9.47
N ALA A 84 2.25 7.74 -8.78
CA ALA A 84 0.90 7.68 -9.32
C ALA A 84 -0.11 8.31 -8.32
N PRO A 85 0.02 9.62 -8.01
CA PRO A 85 -0.77 10.28 -6.96
C PRO A 85 -2.28 10.27 -7.24
N LEU A 86 -2.68 10.39 -8.51
CA LEU A 86 -4.09 10.40 -8.90
C LEU A 86 -4.77 9.05 -8.63
N GLU A 87 -4.09 7.96 -8.96
CA GLU A 87 -4.56 6.59 -8.74
C GLU A 87 -4.62 6.26 -7.25
N VAL A 88 -3.66 6.76 -6.46
CA VAL A 88 -3.73 6.66 -5.00
C VAL A 88 -4.94 7.41 -4.45
N ALA A 89 -5.29 8.57 -4.98
CA ALA A 89 -6.47 9.31 -4.56
C ALA A 89 -7.75 8.49 -4.81
N PHE A 90 -7.90 7.88 -6.00
CA PHE A 90 -9.03 6.99 -6.29
C PHE A 90 -9.05 5.76 -5.37
N ALA A 91 -7.90 5.10 -5.16
CA ALA A 91 -7.79 3.96 -4.25
C ALA A 91 -8.14 4.34 -2.80
N LEU A 92 -7.78 5.55 -2.36
CA LEU A 92 -8.12 6.07 -1.03
C LEU A 92 -9.63 6.30 -0.89
N VAL A 93 -10.30 6.82 -1.92
CA VAL A 93 -11.78 6.94 -1.92
C VAL A 93 -12.42 5.57 -1.77
N ILE A 94 -12.00 4.58 -2.56
CA ILE A 94 -12.50 3.20 -2.46
C ILE A 94 -12.25 2.61 -1.07
N PHE A 95 -11.06 2.83 -0.52
CA PHE A 95 -10.75 2.42 0.85
C PHE A 95 -11.72 3.02 1.86
N ILE A 96 -11.89 4.35 1.85
CA ILE A 96 -12.73 5.09 2.80
C ILE A 96 -14.18 4.62 2.68
N VAL A 97 -14.73 4.57 1.47
CA VAL A 97 -16.12 4.13 1.21
C VAL A 97 -16.32 2.70 1.71
N THR A 98 -15.41 1.78 1.36
CA THR A 98 -15.50 0.38 1.79
C THR A 98 -15.47 0.26 3.32
N VAL A 99 -14.56 0.98 3.98
CA VAL A 99 -14.43 0.93 5.45
C VAL A 99 -15.63 1.59 6.12
N ALA A 100 -16.16 2.69 5.57
CA ALA A 100 -17.34 3.35 6.11
C ALA A 100 -18.58 2.44 6.07
N LEU A 101 -18.78 1.72 4.95
CA LEU A 101 -19.94 0.84 4.76
C LEU A 101 -19.81 -0.48 5.53
N THR A 102 -18.62 -1.10 5.54
CA THR A 102 -18.44 -2.47 6.05
C THR A 102 -17.79 -2.55 7.42
N ARG A 103 -17.09 -1.48 7.83
CA ARG A 103 -16.17 -1.43 8.97
C ARG A 103 -15.00 -2.41 8.88
N TYR A 104 -14.73 -3.03 7.73
CA TYR A 104 -13.59 -3.92 7.53
C TYR A 104 -12.41 -3.20 6.87
N VAL A 105 -11.38 -2.89 7.66
CA VAL A 105 -10.14 -2.27 7.17
C VAL A 105 -9.39 -3.17 6.18
N SER A 106 -9.44 -4.49 6.40
CA SER A 106 -8.82 -5.47 5.49
C SER A 106 -9.49 -5.49 4.13
N LEU A 107 -10.84 -5.50 4.09
CA LEU A 107 -11.59 -5.44 2.83
C LEU A 107 -11.30 -4.13 2.09
N GLY A 108 -11.33 -2.99 2.78
CA GLY A 108 -10.97 -1.70 2.18
C GLY A 108 -9.57 -1.70 1.57
N SER A 109 -8.59 -2.29 2.26
CA SER A 109 -7.21 -2.37 1.76
C SER A 109 -7.08 -3.24 0.50
N ILE A 110 -7.79 -4.38 0.46
CA ILE A 110 -7.78 -5.29 -0.68
C ILE A 110 -8.45 -4.64 -1.90
N LEU A 111 -9.63 -4.04 -1.70
CA LEU A 111 -10.34 -3.36 -2.78
C LEU A 111 -9.56 -2.15 -3.29
N ALA A 112 -8.96 -1.35 -2.41
CA ALA A 112 -8.12 -0.24 -2.83
C ALA A 112 -6.94 -0.68 -3.71
N ALA A 113 -6.26 -1.78 -3.34
CA ALA A 113 -5.17 -2.32 -4.16
C ALA A 113 -5.65 -2.86 -5.51
N LEU A 114 -6.81 -3.52 -5.54
CA LEU A 114 -7.41 -4.01 -6.78
C LEU A 114 -7.80 -2.85 -7.71
N PHE A 115 -8.50 -1.85 -7.17
CA PHE A 115 -8.92 -0.68 -7.93
C PHE A 115 -7.72 0.15 -8.42
N PHE A 116 -6.65 0.26 -7.64
CA PHE A 116 -5.41 0.89 -8.08
C PHE A 116 -4.82 0.17 -9.31
N ALA A 117 -4.73 -1.17 -9.28
CA ALA A 117 -4.22 -1.93 -10.43
C ALA A 117 -5.13 -1.77 -11.67
N LEU A 118 -6.44 -1.79 -11.47
CA LEU A 118 -7.42 -1.57 -12.55
C LEU A 118 -7.34 -0.15 -13.12
N SER A 119 -7.19 0.88 -12.29
CA SER A 119 -7.11 2.27 -12.77
C SER A 119 -5.90 2.49 -13.67
N ILE A 120 -4.75 1.89 -13.32
CA ILE A 120 -3.55 1.92 -14.16
C ILE A 120 -3.79 1.24 -15.52
N LEU A 121 -4.48 0.10 -15.54
CA LEU A 121 -4.81 -0.60 -16.79
C LEU A 121 -5.78 0.23 -17.66
N ILE A 122 -6.79 0.82 -17.05
CA ILE A 122 -7.77 1.68 -17.73
C ILE A 122 -7.08 2.91 -18.33
N GLN A 123 -6.25 3.62 -17.55
CA GLN A 123 -5.50 4.80 -18.01
C GLN A 123 -4.65 4.49 -19.25
N LYS A 124 -3.94 3.36 -19.22
CA LYS A 124 -3.06 2.97 -20.33
C LYS A 124 -3.85 2.54 -21.57
N TYR A 125 -4.78 1.61 -21.43
CA TYR A 125 -5.40 0.97 -22.60
C TYR A 125 -6.63 1.73 -23.11
N LEU A 126 -7.37 2.40 -22.23
CA LEU A 126 -8.60 3.10 -22.60
C LEU A 126 -8.38 4.61 -22.77
N SER A 127 -7.60 5.24 -21.89
CA SER A 127 -7.34 6.70 -21.94
C SER A 127 -6.07 7.08 -22.71
N HIS A 128 -5.30 6.09 -23.17
CA HIS A 128 -4.06 6.25 -23.94
C HIS A 128 -3.03 7.16 -23.25
N TYR A 129 -3.05 7.18 -21.91
CA TYR A 129 -2.07 7.91 -21.13
C TYR A 129 -0.70 7.23 -21.28
N PRO A 130 0.41 7.98 -21.48
CA PRO A 130 1.73 7.41 -21.73
C PRO A 130 2.36 6.84 -20.46
N LEU A 131 1.77 5.78 -19.91
CA LEU A 131 2.27 5.02 -18.76
C LEU A 131 3.22 3.92 -19.24
N GLY A 132 4.44 3.90 -18.68
CA GLY A 132 5.42 2.85 -18.93
C GLY A 132 4.92 1.47 -18.47
N ASN A 133 5.31 0.41 -19.17
CA ASN A 133 4.91 -0.97 -18.84
C ASN A 133 5.33 -1.38 -17.42
N GLU A 134 6.39 -0.79 -16.90
CA GLU A 134 6.91 -1.00 -15.55
C GLU A 134 5.90 -0.70 -14.45
N ILE A 135 5.03 0.32 -14.63
CA ILE A 135 4.04 0.69 -13.60
C ILE A 135 2.90 -0.32 -13.50
N ILE A 136 2.60 -1.03 -14.60
CA ILE A 136 1.67 -2.17 -14.59
C ILE A 136 2.28 -3.34 -13.82
N GLY A 137 3.53 -3.67 -14.12
CA GLY A 137 4.24 -4.72 -13.38
C GLY A 137 4.27 -4.43 -11.88
N LEU A 138 4.53 -3.17 -11.51
CA LEU A 138 4.49 -2.71 -10.13
C LEU A 138 3.10 -2.83 -9.49
N SER A 139 2.05 -2.37 -10.18
CA SER A 139 0.70 -2.38 -9.61
C SER A 139 0.19 -3.80 -9.37
N LEU A 140 0.47 -4.72 -10.29
CA LEU A 140 0.18 -6.15 -10.14
C LEU A 140 1.01 -6.78 -9.02
N LEU A 141 2.30 -6.46 -8.91
CA LEU A 141 3.15 -6.93 -7.82
C LEU A 141 2.60 -6.49 -6.46
N ILE A 142 2.23 -5.23 -6.32
CA ILE A 142 1.63 -4.70 -5.08
C ILE A 142 0.31 -5.38 -4.79
N LEU A 143 -0.56 -5.57 -5.79
CA LEU A 143 -1.82 -6.28 -5.62
C LEU A 143 -1.59 -7.70 -5.07
N VAL A 144 -0.69 -8.46 -5.67
CA VAL A 144 -0.33 -9.82 -5.22
C VAL A 144 0.22 -9.77 -3.79
N LEU A 145 1.09 -8.83 -3.48
CA LEU A 145 1.66 -8.67 -2.14
C LEU A 145 0.61 -8.34 -1.09
N ILE A 146 -0.34 -7.45 -1.41
CA ILE A 146 -1.46 -7.11 -0.52
C ILE A 146 -2.36 -8.32 -0.31
N LEU A 147 -2.71 -9.08 -1.35
CA LEU A 147 -3.48 -10.31 -1.23
C LEU A 147 -2.77 -11.34 -0.35
N TYR A 148 -1.48 -11.57 -0.57
CA TYR A 148 -0.66 -12.48 0.23
C TYR A 148 -0.61 -12.08 1.71
N THR A 149 -0.33 -10.81 1.99
CA THR A 149 -0.28 -10.29 3.38
C THR A 149 -1.66 -10.27 4.05
N HIS A 150 -2.75 -10.33 3.27
CA HIS A 150 -4.13 -10.40 3.76
C HIS A 150 -4.75 -11.80 3.73
N ARG A 151 -4.06 -12.86 3.31
CA ARG A 151 -4.60 -14.23 3.22
C ARG A 151 -5.39 -14.70 4.47
N ALA A 152 -4.89 -14.38 5.67
CA ALA A 152 -5.57 -14.71 6.93
C ALA A 152 -6.84 -13.87 7.17
N ASN A 153 -6.84 -12.60 6.74
CA ASN A 153 -8.01 -11.74 6.80
C ASN A 153 -9.05 -12.13 5.76
N ILE A 154 -8.64 -12.56 4.57
CA ILE A 154 -9.53 -13.10 3.54
C ILE A 154 -10.27 -14.32 4.08
N ARG A 155 -9.55 -15.26 4.71
CA ARG A 155 -10.16 -16.42 5.37
C ARG A 155 -11.19 -15.99 6.42
N ARG A 156 -10.86 -15.03 7.29
CA ARG A 156 -11.79 -14.51 8.30
C ARG A 156 -12.98 -13.76 7.71
N LEU A 157 -12.81 -13.03 6.60
CA LEU A 157 -13.91 -12.38 5.89
C LEU A 157 -14.90 -13.41 5.35
N ILE A 158 -14.40 -14.46 4.69
CA ILE A 158 -15.22 -15.57 4.18
C ILE A 158 -15.97 -16.27 5.32
N GLN A 159 -15.31 -16.44 6.46
CA GLN A 159 -15.90 -17.07 7.65
C GLN A 159 -16.80 -16.13 8.48
N GLY A 160 -16.89 -14.84 8.13
CA GLY A 160 -17.63 -13.84 8.92
C GLY A 160 -17.01 -13.51 10.29
N THR A 161 -15.75 -13.89 10.52
CA THR A 161 -15.02 -13.72 11.81
C THR A 161 -14.00 -12.58 11.77
N GLU A 162 -13.97 -11.78 10.71
CA GLU A 162 -13.04 -10.66 10.60
C GLU A 162 -13.40 -9.53 11.59
N ASN A 163 -12.37 -8.93 12.19
CA ASN A 163 -12.57 -7.88 13.17
C ASN A 163 -13.04 -6.56 12.52
N LYS A 164 -14.23 -6.11 12.90
CA LYS A 164 -14.74 -4.78 12.53
C LYS A 164 -13.97 -3.66 13.27
N LEU A 165 -13.81 -2.53 12.60
CA LEU A 165 -13.26 -1.32 13.19
C LEU A 165 -14.19 -0.83 14.31
N GLY A 166 -13.64 -0.57 15.49
CA GLY A 166 -14.39 -0.10 16.67
C GLY A 166 -15.09 -1.19 17.48
N ALA A 167 -15.00 -2.48 17.12
CA ALA A 167 -15.48 -3.55 17.97
C ALA A 167 -14.61 -3.69 19.23
N LYS A 168 -15.22 -3.70 20.42
CA LYS A 168 -14.53 -4.05 21.67
C LYS A 168 -14.19 -5.55 21.64
N LYS A 169 -12.97 -5.92 22.05
CA LYS A 169 -12.70 -7.32 22.43
C LYS A 169 -13.47 -7.56 23.73
N THR A 170 -14.53 -8.36 23.68
CA THR A 170 -15.06 -9.06 24.86
C THR A 170 -14.04 -10.07 25.33
#